data_AF-A0A8T2KZH0-F1
#
_entry.id   AF-A0A8T2KZH0-F1
#
_cell.length_a   1.000
_cell.length_b   1.000
_cell.length_c   1.000
_cell.angle_alpha   90.00
_cell.angle_beta   90.00
_cell.angle_gamma   90.00
#
_symmetry.space_group_name_H-M   'P 1'
#
loop_
_entity.id
_entity.type
_entity.pdbx_description
1 polymer ?
#
loop_
_entity_poly.entity_id
_entity_poly.type
_entity_poly.pdbx_seq_one_letter_code
_entity_poly.pdbx_strand_id
1 'polypeptide(L)'
;YIHKDSQSVFLLDPMAKNELTRSEEAAKCFRNFLDVRKHKDKKWAEVEWKPQTIDHTVQKDTHSCGVFVMEMAKQLINFYPRLPSHIVVDERVDQLRRTMASEIISASEDLVNACQWCAAYTSRKKDVFWICCSTCDRWNHITCVAMSKDEFNEYEGKDRNYYCPACAESSKLPINEDR
;
A
#
# COMPACT_ATOMS: atom_id res chain seq x y z
N TYR A 1 -12.84 -4.94 -10.36
CA TYR A 1 -13.82 -4.07 -9.68
C TYR A 1 -15.16 -4.80 -9.59
N ILE A 2 -15.84 -4.73 -8.44
CA ILE A 2 -17.14 -5.40 -8.22
C ILE A 2 -18.17 -4.30 -8.01
N HIS A 3 -19.11 -4.19 -8.94
CA HIS A 3 -20.11 -3.14 -8.92
C HIS A 3 -21.48 -3.73 -8.59
N LYS A 4 -21.95 -3.47 -7.37
CA LYS A 4 -23.17 -4.08 -6.85
C LYS A 4 -24.42 -3.64 -7.62
N ASP A 5 -24.51 -2.36 -7.97
CA ASP A 5 -25.74 -1.79 -8.54
C ASP A 5 -25.99 -2.31 -9.96
N SER A 6 -24.93 -2.57 -10.73
CA SER A 6 -25.03 -3.26 -12.02
C SER A 6 -24.90 -4.78 -11.92
N GLN A 7 -24.69 -5.33 -10.71
CA GLN A 7 -24.43 -6.74 -10.46
C GLN A 7 -23.29 -7.30 -11.32
N SER A 8 -22.24 -6.51 -11.55
CA SER A 8 -21.19 -6.84 -12.51
C SER A 8 -19.81 -6.97 -11.87
N VAL A 9 -18.98 -7.83 -12.46
CA VAL A 9 -17.57 -8.00 -12.13
C VAL A 9 -16.76 -7.58 -13.34
N PHE A 10 -15.89 -6.61 -13.12
CA PHE A 10 -14.95 -6.07 -14.10
C PHE A 10 -13.54 -6.51 -13.76
N LEU A 11 -12.80 -6.95 -14.75
CA LEU A 11 -11.35 -7.10 -14.63
C LEU A 11 -10.69 -6.03 -15.48
N LEU A 12 -9.77 -5.28 -14.86
CA LEU A 12 -9.00 -4.22 -15.49
C LEU A 12 -7.54 -4.64 -15.46
N ASP A 13 -7.03 -5.05 -16.60
CA ASP A 13 -5.64 -5.38 -16.87
C ASP A 13 -5.06 -4.24 -17.71
N PRO A 14 -4.07 -3.47 -17.21
CA PRO A 14 -3.46 -2.39 -17.98
C PRO A 14 -3.01 -2.78 -19.39
N MET A 15 -2.68 -4.06 -19.64
CA MET A 15 -2.30 -4.54 -20.97
C MET A 15 -3.47 -5.06 -21.82
N ALA A 16 -4.72 -4.94 -21.34
CA ALA A 16 -5.96 -5.35 -21.98
C ALA A 16 -5.98 -6.83 -22.45
N LYS A 17 -5.39 -7.74 -21.67
CA LYS A 17 -5.27 -9.16 -22.03
C LYS A 17 -6.44 -9.99 -21.51
N ASN A 18 -7.27 -10.48 -22.43
CA ASN A 18 -8.34 -11.46 -22.18
C ASN A 18 -9.31 -11.05 -21.06
N GLU A 19 -9.57 -9.75 -20.90
CA GLU A 19 -10.27 -9.22 -19.72
C GLU A 19 -11.67 -9.79 -19.55
N LEU A 20 -12.42 -9.99 -20.64
CA LEU A 20 -13.75 -10.57 -20.57
C LEU A 20 -13.71 -12.00 -20.00
N THR A 21 -12.87 -12.87 -20.56
CA THR A 21 -12.68 -14.24 -20.07
C THR A 21 -12.21 -14.27 -18.62
N ARG A 22 -11.27 -13.40 -18.25
CA ARG A 22 -10.80 -13.32 -16.87
C ARG A 22 -11.86 -12.74 -15.92
N SER A 23 -12.76 -11.88 -16.41
CA SER A 23 -13.90 -11.38 -15.64
C SER A 23 -14.95 -12.47 -15.41
N GLU A 24 -15.14 -13.39 -16.36
CA GLU A 24 -16.00 -14.59 -16.20
C GLU A 24 -15.46 -15.52 -15.10
N GLU A 25 -14.15 -15.79 -15.14
CA GLU A 25 -13.46 -16.57 -14.11
C GLU A 25 -13.55 -15.88 -12.74
N ALA A 26 -13.31 -14.56 -12.69
CA ALA A 26 -13.41 -13.78 -11.47
C ALA A 26 -14.83 -13.81 -10.89
N ALA A 27 -15.87 -13.69 -11.73
CA ALA A 27 -17.26 -13.78 -11.29
C ALA A 27 -17.59 -15.15 -10.68
N LYS A 28 -17.10 -16.25 -11.28
CA LYS A 28 -17.24 -17.61 -10.71
C LYS A 28 -16.51 -17.74 -9.37
N CYS A 29 -15.27 -17.30 -9.30
CA CYS A 29 -14.47 -17.32 -8.07
C CYS A 29 -15.12 -16.51 -6.95
N PHE A 30 -15.61 -15.31 -7.27
CA PHE A 30 -16.27 -14.45 -6.29
C PHE A 30 -17.59 -15.05 -5.79
N ARG A 31 -18.38 -15.66 -6.67
CA ARG A 31 -19.58 -16.39 -6.29
C ARG A 31 -19.26 -17.53 -5.33
N ASN A 32 -18.28 -18.37 -5.66
CA ASN A 32 -17.84 -19.48 -4.79
C ASN A 32 -17.36 -18.96 -3.42
N PHE A 33 -16.59 -17.87 -3.42
CA PHE A 33 -16.10 -17.24 -2.19
C PHE A 33 -17.25 -16.75 -1.28
N LEU A 34 -18.28 -16.13 -1.87
CA LEU A 34 -19.44 -15.63 -1.16
C LEU A 34 -20.39 -16.75 -0.71
N ASP A 35 -20.52 -17.83 -1.49
CA ASP A 35 -21.41 -18.94 -1.15
C ASP A 35 -20.96 -19.66 0.13
N VAL A 36 -19.63 -19.87 0.28
CA VAL A 36 -19.02 -20.34 1.53
C VAL A 36 -19.30 -19.40 2.72
N ARG A 37 -19.55 -18.12 2.46
CA ARG A 37 -19.81 -17.07 3.46
C ARG A 37 -21.27 -16.62 3.51
N LYS A 38 -22.18 -17.35 2.85
CA LYS A 38 -23.59 -16.95 2.68
C LYS A 38 -24.31 -16.69 4.01
N HIS A 39 -23.93 -17.39 5.07
CA HIS A 39 -24.49 -17.16 6.41
C HIS A 39 -24.19 -15.76 6.97
N LYS A 40 -23.11 -15.10 6.52
CA LYS A 40 -22.74 -13.72 6.91
C LYS A 40 -23.28 -12.68 5.93
N ASP A 41 -23.22 -12.95 4.62
CA ASP A 41 -23.47 -11.95 3.58
C ASP A 41 -24.45 -12.42 2.48
N LYS A 42 -25.65 -12.86 2.87
CA LYS A 42 -26.72 -13.32 1.94
C LYS A 42 -26.97 -12.37 0.76
N LYS A 43 -26.99 -11.06 1.05
CA LYS A 43 -27.24 -9.97 0.09
C LYS A 43 -26.25 -9.90 -1.07
N TRP A 44 -25.05 -10.44 -0.91
CA TRP A 44 -24.03 -10.50 -1.96
C TRP A 44 -23.96 -11.88 -2.61
N ALA A 45 -24.19 -12.94 -1.82
CA ALA A 45 -24.16 -14.33 -2.29
C ALA A 45 -25.29 -14.66 -3.28
N GLU A 46 -26.44 -14.00 -3.18
CA GLU A 46 -27.60 -14.20 -4.06
C GLU A 46 -27.52 -13.40 -5.37
N VAL A 47 -26.50 -12.55 -5.54
CA VAL A 47 -26.33 -11.75 -6.75
C VAL A 47 -25.78 -12.62 -7.88
N GLU A 48 -26.44 -12.57 -9.03
CA GLU A 48 -25.92 -13.17 -10.26
C GLU A 48 -24.87 -12.25 -10.89
N TRP A 49 -23.63 -12.37 -10.43
CA TRP A 49 -22.50 -11.57 -10.92
C TRP A 49 -22.26 -11.78 -12.42
N LYS A 50 -22.38 -10.70 -13.19
CA LYS A 50 -22.19 -10.67 -14.64
C LYS A 50 -20.76 -10.21 -15.01
N PRO A 51 -20.05 -10.95 -15.86
CA PRO A 51 -18.75 -10.53 -16.39
C PRO A 51 -18.94 -9.31 -17.29
N GLN A 52 -18.09 -8.30 -17.16
CA GLN A 52 -18.10 -7.09 -17.99
C GLN A 52 -16.68 -6.53 -18.16
N THR A 53 -16.49 -5.69 -19.17
CA THR A 53 -15.27 -4.92 -19.42
C THR A 53 -15.56 -3.42 -19.38
N ILE A 54 -14.53 -2.61 -19.18
CA ILE A 54 -14.58 -1.15 -19.33
C ILE A 54 -13.38 -0.78 -20.18
N ASP A 55 -13.61 -0.05 -21.27
CA ASP A 55 -12.51 0.39 -22.13
C ASP A 55 -11.57 1.30 -21.34
N HIS A 56 -10.26 1.17 -21.58
CA HIS A 56 -9.29 2.00 -20.89
C HIS A 56 -8.01 2.24 -21.72
N THR A 57 -7.21 3.23 -21.32
CA THR A 57 -5.86 3.41 -21.88
C THR A 57 -5.03 2.14 -21.68
N VAL A 58 -4.46 1.62 -22.77
CA VAL A 58 -3.63 0.41 -22.74
C VAL A 58 -2.17 0.79 -22.47
N GLN A 59 -1.59 0.17 -21.45
CA GLN A 59 -0.18 0.28 -21.11
C GLN A 59 0.69 -0.36 -22.20
N LYS A 60 1.74 0.35 -22.62
CA LYS A 60 2.67 -0.09 -23.66
C LYS A 60 3.96 -0.71 -23.12
N ASP A 61 4.37 -0.36 -21.90
CA ASP A 61 5.56 -0.90 -21.23
C ASP A 61 5.22 -2.10 -20.33
N THR A 62 6.23 -2.64 -19.63
CA THR A 62 6.10 -3.79 -18.73
C THR A 62 6.25 -3.47 -17.23
N HIS A 63 6.41 -2.19 -16.85
CA HIS A 63 6.80 -1.79 -15.49
C HIS A 63 5.92 -0.69 -14.87
N SER A 64 4.94 -0.19 -15.62
CA SER A 64 4.03 0.87 -15.19
C SER A 64 2.67 0.36 -14.70
N CYS A 65 2.44 -0.97 -14.70
CA CYS A 65 1.14 -1.56 -14.39
C CYS A 65 0.58 -1.15 -13.04
N GLY A 66 1.45 -0.98 -12.03
CA GLY A 66 1.04 -0.46 -10.72
C GLY A 66 0.45 0.95 -10.81
N VAL A 67 1.05 1.85 -11.59
CA VAL A 67 0.54 3.23 -11.76
C VAL A 67 -0.78 3.23 -12.51
N PHE A 68 -0.90 2.43 -13.57
CA PHE A 68 -2.15 2.29 -14.33
C PHE A 68 -3.28 1.76 -13.45
N VAL A 69 -3.04 0.69 -12.69
CA VAL A 69 -4.05 0.13 -11.77
C VAL A 69 -4.49 1.15 -10.73
N MET A 70 -3.57 1.94 -10.18
CA MET A 70 -3.90 2.97 -9.19
C MET A 70 -4.77 4.09 -9.80
N GLU A 71 -4.45 4.58 -10.99
CA GLU A 71 -5.27 5.60 -11.67
C GLU A 71 -6.64 5.06 -12.09
N MET A 72 -6.70 3.81 -12.58
CA MET A 72 -7.97 3.16 -12.91
C MET A 72 -8.85 3.03 -11.66
N ALA A 73 -8.28 2.61 -10.54
CA ALA A 73 -8.99 2.51 -9.28
C ALA A 73 -9.47 3.88 -8.78
N LYS A 74 -8.62 4.91 -8.84
CA LYS A 74 -8.96 6.29 -8.48
C LYS A 74 -10.16 6.80 -9.27
N GLN A 75 -10.18 6.58 -10.59
CA GLN A 75 -11.31 6.97 -11.43
C GLN A 75 -12.58 6.18 -11.09
N LEU A 76 -12.52 4.86 -10.93
CA LEU A 76 -13.70 4.08 -10.55
C LEU A 76 -14.34 4.56 -9.24
N ILE A 77 -13.52 4.94 -8.25
CA ILE A 77 -14.01 5.49 -6.99
C ILE A 77 -14.65 6.86 -7.20
N ASN A 78 -14.03 7.73 -8.00
CA ASN A 78 -14.55 9.08 -8.28
C ASN A 78 -15.85 9.08 -9.08
N PHE A 79 -16.07 8.06 -9.93
CA PHE A 79 -17.29 7.92 -10.71
C PHE A 79 -18.43 7.23 -9.95
N TYR A 80 -18.13 6.54 -8.85
CA TYR A 80 -19.14 5.83 -8.04
C TYR A 80 -20.28 6.77 -7.61
N PRO A 81 -21.57 6.36 -7.71
CA PRO A 81 -22.08 5.02 -8.03
C PRO A 81 -22.24 4.71 -9.52
N ARG A 82 -21.76 5.58 -10.42
CA ARG A 82 -21.81 5.34 -11.86
C ARG A 82 -20.57 4.60 -12.31
N LEU A 83 -20.69 3.95 -13.46
CA LEU A 83 -19.55 3.37 -14.16
C LEU A 83 -19.07 4.34 -15.24
N PRO A 84 -17.76 4.60 -15.35
CA PRO A 84 -17.22 5.29 -16.50
C PRO A 84 -17.39 4.42 -17.75
N SER A 85 -17.71 5.04 -18.89
CA SER A 85 -17.71 4.35 -20.18
C SER A 85 -16.30 4.09 -20.71
N HIS A 86 -15.32 4.89 -20.26
CA HIS A 86 -13.91 4.77 -20.61
C HIS A 86 -13.03 5.32 -19.49
N ILE A 87 -11.90 4.67 -19.20
CA ILE A 87 -10.92 5.09 -18.18
C ILE A 87 -9.65 5.59 -18.88
N VAL A 88 -9.26 6.82 -18.61
CA VAL A 88 -8.09 7.44 -19.25
C VAL A 88 -6.93 7.53 -18.27
N VAL A 89 -5.82 6.86 -18.56
CA VAL A 89 -4.57 7.03 -17.80
C VAL A 89 -3.63 7.90 -18.60
N ASP A 90 -3.07 8.95 -17.97
CA ASP A 90 -2.06 9.82 -18.60
C ASP A 90 -0.77 9.03 -18.88
N GLU A 91 -0.25 9.11 -20.10
CA GLU A 91 0.98 8.40 -20.49
C GLU A 91 2.25 8.98 -19.83
N ARG A 92 2.16 10.15 -19.17
CA ARG A 92 3.24 10.72 -18.34
C ARG A 92 3.36 9.99 -17.00
N VAL A 93 3.61 8.69 -17.05
CA VAL A 93 3.63 7.78 -15.91
C VAL A 93 4.58 8.24 -14.80
N ASP A 94 5.75 8.78 -15.14
CA ASP A 94 6.70 9.25 -14.13
C ASP A 94 6.16 10.41 -13.30
N GLN A 95 5.38 11.29 -13.93
CA GLN A 95 4.72 12.38 -13.21
C GLN A 95 3.60 11.82 -12.32
N LEU A 96 2.78 10.90 -12.83
CA LEU A 96 1.76 10.23 -12.02
C LEU A 96 2.37 9.54 -10.81
N ARG A 97 3.48 8.80 -10.99
CA ARG A 97 4.19 8.11 -9.91
C ARG A 97 4.67 9.08 -8.84
N ARG A 98 5.26 10.22 -9.23
CA ARG A 98 5.69 11.28 -8.30
C ARG A 98 4.52 11.93 -7.58
N THR A 99 3.44 12.21 -8.29
CA THR A 99 2.21 12.77 -7.72
C THR A 99 1.61 11.80 -6.69
N MET A 100 1.43 10.52 -7.03
CA MET A 100 0.95 9.49 -6.10
C MET A 100 1.82 9.39 -4.85
N ALA A 101 3.14 9.35 -5.01
CA ALA A 101 4.06 9.30 -3.87
C ALA A 101 3.89 10.53 -2.96
N SER A 102 3.76 11.72 -3.55
CA SER A 102 3.57 12.97 -2.81
C SER A 102 2.21 13.00 -2.11
N GLU A 103 1.13 12.58 -2.78
CA GLU A 103 -0.22 12.46 -2.21
C GLU A 103 -0.23 11.48 -1.02
N ILE A 104 0.38 10.30 -1.18
CA ILE A 104 0.47 9.29 -0.11
C ILE A 104 1.25 9.81 1.08
N ILE A 105 2.43 10.41 0.86
CA ILE A 105 3.26 10.95 1.94
C ILE A 105 2.51 12.07 2.66
N SER A 106 1.86 12.96 1.92
CA SER A 106 1.14 14.11 2.50
C SER A 106 -0.11 13.69 3.29
N ALA A 107 -0.75 12.58 2.90
CA ALA A 107 -1.90 12.02 3.60
C ALA A 107 -1.51 11.05 4.72
N SER A 108 -0.24 10.66 4.83
CA SER A 108 0.22 9.73 5.86
C SER A 108 0.27 10.41 7.22
N GLU A 109 -0.04 9.65 8.27
CA GLU A 109 0.16 10.12 9.64
C GLU A 109 1.65 10.32 9.94
N ASP A 110 1.95 11.36 10.71
CA ASP A 110 3.30 11.57 11.21
C ASP A 110 3.64 10.52 12.29
N LEU A 111 4.55 9.61 11.93
CA LEU A 111 5.03 8.54 12.80
C LEU A 111 6.24 8.96 13.64
N VAL A 112 6.54 10.26 13.78
CA VAL A 112 7.63 10.78 14.64
C VAL A 112 7.53 10.26 16.08
N ASN A 113 6.30 10.13 16.60
CA ASN A 113 6.05 9.65 17.97
C ASN A 113 5.80 8.13 18.07
N ALA A 114 5.94 7.40 16.96
CA ALA A 114 5.78 5.95 16.94
C ALA A 114 7.14 5.27 16.80
N CYS A 115 7.32 4.15 17.50
CA CYS A 115 8.51 3.32 17.33
C CYS A 115 8.65 2.88 15.87
N GLN A 116 9.81 3.14 15.26
CA GLN A 116 10.08 2.80 13.85
C GLN A 116 9.83 1.33 13.50
N TRP A 117 10.07 0.40 14.43
CA TRP A 117 9.97 -1.03 14.17
C TRP A 117 8.61 -1.66 14.47
N CYS A 118 7.89 -1.16 15.48
CA CYS A 118 6.62 -1.77 15.89
C CYS A 118 5.40 -0.86 15.70
N ALA A 119 5.60 0.37 15.22
CA ALA A 119 4.59 1.39 15.00
C ALA A 119 3.71 1.72 16.23
N ALA A 120 4.13 1.31 17.43
CA ALA A 120 3.42 1.60 18.65
C ALA A 120 3.88 2.95 19.22
N TYR A 121 2.91 3.81 19.54
CA TYR A 121 3.12 5.11 20.20
C TYR A 121 3.45 4.99 21.69
N THR A 122 3.04 3.87 22.29
CA THR A 122 3.37 3.49 23.67
C THR A 122 3.73 2.02 23.67
N SER A 123 4.78 1.62 24.40
CA SER A 123 5.03 0.18 24.56
C SER A 123 3.90 -0.47 25.36
N ARG A 124 3.63 -1.75 25.07
CA ARG A 124 2.66 -2.57 25.82
C ARG A 124 3.12 -2.90 27.26
N LYS A 125 4.31 -2.45 27.67
CA LYS A 125 4.92 -2.69 28.99
C LYS A 125 5.22 -1.37 29.71
N LYS A 126 5.22 -1.40 31.04
CA LYS A 126 5.29 -0.24 31.94
C LYS A 126 6.63 0.52 31.93
N ASP A 127 7.71 -0.10 31.48
CA ASP A 127 9.04 0.54 31.40
C ASP A 127 9.42 0.70 29.92
N VAL A 128 9.32 1.94 29.41
CA VAL A 128 9.57 2.22 28.00
C VAL A 128 10.78 3.12 27.86
N PHE A 129 11.94 2.52 27.70
CA PHE A 129 13.14 3.24 27.29
C PHE A 129 13.11 3.41 25.77
N TRP A 130 13.36 4.65 25.35
CA TRP A 130 13.38 5.06 23.95
C TRP A 130 14.74 5.60 23.61
N ILE A 131 15.19 5.30 22.40
CA ILE A 131 16.44 5.81 21.85
C ILE A 131 16.20 6.37 20.44
N CYS A 132 16.78 7.54 20.16
CA CYS A 132 16.67 8.22 18.88
C CYS A 132 17.91 7.97 18.03
N CYS A 133 17.72 7.64 16.75
CA CYS A 133 18.81 7.49 15.80
C CYS A 133 19.36 8.86 15.38
N SER A 134 20.68 9.05 15.49
CA SER A 134 21.37 10.29 15.11
C SER A 134 21.43 10.55 13.60
N THR A 135 20.93 9.63 12.76
CA THR A 135 20.93 9.77 11.28
C THR A 135 19.56 10.08 10.71
N CYS A 136 18.51 9.38 11.17
CA CYS A 136 17.16 9.50 10.61
C CYS A 136 16.15 10.13 11.57
N ASP A 137 16.58 10.53 12.77
CA ASP A 137 15.76 11.14 13.82
C ASP A 137 14.54 10.31 14.25
N ARG A 138 14.54 9.00 13.93
CA ARG A 138 13.47 8.09 14.31
C ARG A 138 13.71 7.51 15.69
N TRP A 139 12.64 7.49 16.47
CA TRP A 139 12.61 6.89 17.80
C TRP A 139 12.32 5.40 17.77
N ASN A 140 12.99 4.67 18.65
CA ASN A 140 12.89 3.22 18.77
C ASN A 140 12.74 2.83 20.24
N HIS A 141 11.91 1.83 20.54
CA HIS A 141 12.04 1.13 21.81
C HIS A 141 13.37 0.39 21.84
N ILE A 142 14.12 0.47 22.94
CA ILE A 142 15.42 -0.23 23.05
C ILE A 142 15.26 -1.74 22.79
N THR A 143 14.14 -2.33 23.21
CA THR A 143 13.82 -3.75 22.98
C THR A 143 13.53 -4.08 21.53
N CYS A 144 12.98 -3.14 20.75
CA CYS A 144 12.74 -3.32 19.32
C CYS A 144 14.03 -3.32 18.50
N VAL A 145 15.12 -2.79 19.06
CA VAL A 145 16.45 -2.74 18.42
C VAL A 145 17.45 -3.63 19.14
N ALA A 146 16.96 -4.62 19.91
CA ALA A 146 17.76 -5.59 20.66
C ALA A 146 18.80 -4.97 21.61
N MET A 147 18.51 -3.78 22.15
CA MET A 147 19.34 -3.09 23.15
C MET A 147 18.83 -3.38 24.56
N SER A 148 19.76 -3.73 25.44
CA SER A 148 19.54 -3.90 26.88
C SER A 148 19.50 -2.56 27.62
N LYS A 149 18.99 -2.57 28.86
CA LYS A 149 18.97 -1.35 29.70
C LYS A 149 20.39 -0.89 30.06
N ASP A 150 21.31 -1.82 30.29
CA ASP A 150 22.70 -1.47 30.63
C ASP A 150 23.40 -0.80 29.45
N GLU A 151 23.20 -1.31 28.24
CA GLU A 151 23.68 -0.65 27.01
C GLU A 151 23.02 0.72 26.82
N PHE A 152 21.73 0.86 27.07
CA PHE A 152 21.03 2.16 26.99
C PHE A 152 21.63 3.20 27.96
N ASN A 153 22.00 2.80 29.18
CA ASN A 153 22.65 3.68 30.16
C ASN A 153 24.03 4.17 29.68
N GLU A 154 24.61 3.56 28.64
CA GLU A 154 25.81 4.10 28.00
C GLU A 154 25.53 5.34 27.15
N TYR A 155 24.29 5.54 26.71
CA TYR A 155 23.84 6.68 25.90
C TYR A 155 23.08 7.71 26.73
N GLU A 156 22.28 7.28 27.72
CA GLU A 156 21.43 8.18 28.50
C GLU A 156 22.25 9.27 29.21
N GLY A 157 21.93 10.54 28.93
CA GLY A 157 22.59 11.71 29.51
C GLY A 157 24.04 11.92 29.03
N LYS A 158 24.50 11.21 28.00
CA LYS A 158 25.84 11.34 27.43
C LYS A 158 25.79 11.85 25.99
N ASP A 159 26.82 12.57 25.59
CA ASP A 159 27.02 13.01 24.21
C ASP A 159 27.56 11.84 23.36
N ARG A 160 26.67 10.89 23.04
CA ARG A 160 26.98 9.73 22.21
C ARG A 160 25.92 9.53 21.13
N ASN A 161 26.38 9.23 19.93
CA ASN A 161 25.51 8.93 18.79
C ASN A 161 25.06 7.47 18.82
N TYR A 162 23.77 7.25 18.62
CA TYR A 162 23.18 5.94 18.37
C TYR A 162 22.72 5.84 16.92
N TYR A 163 22.99 4.71 16.28
CA TYR A 163 22.56 4.43 14.91
C TYR A 163 21.63 3.22 14.92
N CYS A 164 20.40 3.39 14.42
CA CYS A 164 19.45 2.28 14.32
C CYS A 164 19.89 1.25 13.28
N PRO A 165 19.40 -0.01 13.33
CA PRO A 165 19.83 -1.04 12.39
C PRO A 165 19.65 -0.65 10.91
N ALA A 166 18.58 0.08 10.59
CA ALA A 166 18.34 0.57 9.23
C ALA A 166 19.43 1.54 8.74
N CYS A 167 19.90 2.43 9.62
CA CYS A 167 20.95 3.40 9.27
C CYS A 167 22.37 2.80 9.36
N ALA A 168 22.59 1.87 10.28
CA ALA A 168 23.87 1.19 10.47
C ALA A 168 24.22 0.23 9.32
N GLU A 169 23.23 -0.27 8.59
CA GLU A 169 23.44 -1.07 7.37
C GLU A 169 23.63 -0.20 6.12
N SER A 170 22.94 0.94 6.02
CA SER A 170 23.07 1.86 4.89
C SER A 170 24.45 2.51 4.75
N SER A 171 25.24 2.59 5.82
CA SER A 171 26.63 3.05 5.78
C SER A 171 27.62 2.02 5.19
N LYS A 172 27.15 0.80 4.86
CA LYS A 172 27.94 -0.25 4.22
C LYS A 172 27.64 -0.44 2.74
N LEU A 173 26.61 0.24 2.20
CA LEU A 173 26.30 0.19 0.78
C LEU A 173 27.07 1.30 0.06
N PRO A 174 27.85 0.99 -0.99
CA PRO A 174 28.52 2.03 -1.76
C PRO A 174 27.48 3.00 -2.32
N ILE A 175 27.67 4.29 -2.06
CA ILE A 175 26.92 5.37 -2.69
C ILE A 175 27.24 5.27 -4.18
N ASN A 176 26.28 4.82 -4.98
CA ASN A 176 26.40 4.89 -6.42
C ASN A 176 26.01 6.32 -6.81
N GLU A 177 27.00 7.20 -6.97
CA GLU A 177 26.83 8.63 -7.27
C GLU A 177 26.31 8.93 -8.69
N ASP A 178 25.85 7.92 -9.44
CA ASP A 178 25.29 8.12 -10.78
C ASP A 178 23.79 7.82 -10.81
N ARG A 179 22.96 8.84 -10.50
CA ARG A 179 21.59 9.00 -11.02
C ARG A 179 21.20 10.47 -11.17
#